data_AF-A0A7V9EBS6-F1
#
_entry.id   AF-A0A7V9EBS6-F1
#
_cell.length_a   1.000
_cell.length_b   1.000
_cell.length_c   1.000
_cell.angle_alpha   90.00
_cell.angle_beta   90.00
_cell.angle_gamma   90.00
#
_symmetry.space_group_name_H-M   'P 1'
#
loop_
_entity.id
_entity.type
_entity.pdbx_description
1 polymer ?
#
loop_
_entity_poly.entity_id
_entity_poly.type
_entity_poly.pdbx_seq_one_letter_code
_entity_poly.pdbx_strand_id
1 'polypeptide(L)'
;MVLRLPDLPGLRSEHLYGGSLGAIGLCIVLWIRAKTVGEDERGNAERRAIFVGLWPPMFWLIGDTVRRREERRARPRDLVRALRKR
;
A
#
# COMPACT_ATOMS: atom_id res chain seq x y z
N MET A 1 -15.81 17.56 -11.16
CA MET A 1 -15.70 16.37 -12.04
C MET A 1 -15.11 15.23 -11.21
N VAL A 2 -15.95 14.36 -10.65
CA VAL A 2 -15.48 13.21 -9.86
C VAL A 2 -15.01 12.14 -10.85
N LEU A 3 -13.69 12.04 -11.05
CA LEU A 3 -13.10 10.99 -11.89
C LEU A 3 -13.39 9.64 -11.24
N ARG A 4 -14.31 8.89 -11.86
CA ARG A 4 -14.56 7.48 -11.56
C ARG A 4 -13.35 6.70 -12.07
N LEU A 5 -12.37 6.45 -11.20
CA LEU A 5 -11.28 5.55 -11.55
C LEU A 5 -11.87 4.17 -11.88
N PRO A 6 -11.46 3.54 -13.00
CA PRO A 6 -11.85 2.17 -13.30
C PRO A 6 -11.39 1.25 -12.16
N ASP A 7 -12.22 0.28 -11.79
CA ASP A 7 -11.84 -0.78 -10.87
C ASP A 7 -10.69 -1.56 -11.53
N LEU A 8 -9.44 -1.32 -11.11
CA LEU A 8 -8.29 -2.14 -11.51
C LEU A 8 -8.56 -3.56 -10.98
N PRO A 9 -8.88 -4.56 -11.83
CA PRO A 9 -9.51 -5.83 -11.40
C PRO A 9 -8.61 -6.76 -10.58
N GLY A 10 -7.47 -6.29 -10.07
CA GLY A 10 -6.56 -7.06 -9.22
C GLY A 10 -5.98 -6.29 -8.03
N LEU A 11 -6.23 -4.98 -7.88
CA LEU A 11 -5.63 -4.21 -6.79
C LEU A 11 -6.58 -4.09 -5.60
N ARG A 12 -6.54 -5.09 -4.70
CA ARG A 12 -7.26 -5.06 -3.42
C ARG A 12 -6.52 -4.22 -2.37
N SER A 13 -7.23 -3.71 -1.37
CA SER A 13 -6.60 -2.98 -0.26
C SER A 13 -5.52 -3.79 0.45
N GLU A 14 -5.70 -5.11 0.53
CA GLU A 14 -4.73 -6.06 1.12
C GLU A 14 -3.35 -5.98 0.44
N HIS A 15 -3.30 -5.88 -0.90
CA HIS A 15 -2.03 -5.75 -1.62
C HIS A 15 -1.30 -4.45 -1.28
N LEU A 16 -2.05 -3.37 -1.05
CA LEU A 16 -1.49 -2.06 -0.69
C LEU A 16 -0.95 -2.05 0.74
N TYR A 17 -1.64 -2.67 1.69
CA TYR A 17 -1.12 -2.87 3.04
C TYR A 17 0.12 -3.78 3.02
N GLY A 18 0.10 -4.86 2.23
CA GLY A 18 1.27 -5.71 2.00
C GLY A 18 2.45 -4.94 1.40
N GLY A 19 2.20 -4.09 0.40
CA GLY A 19 3.20 -3.21 -0.20
C GLY A 19 3.78 -2.20 0.80
N SER A 20 2.96 -1.66 1.71
CA SER A 20 3.42 -0.81 2.81
C SER A 20 4.39 -1.55 3.72
N LEU A 21 4.03 -2.75 4.18
CA LEU A 21 4.89 -3.56 5.04
C LEU A 21 6.17 -4.00 4.30
N GLY A 22 6.04 -4.36 3.02
CA GLY A 22 7.17 -4.70 2.16
C GLY A 22 8.14 -3.54 2.00
N ALA A 23 7.65 -2.31 1.85
CA ALA A 23 8.49 -1.11 1.75
C ALA A 23 9.26 -0.83 3.06
N ILE A 24 8.64 -1.08 4.23
CA ILE A 24 9.34 -1.02 5.52
C ILE A 24 10.48 -2.03 5.55
N GLY A 25 10.21 -3.29 5.21
CA GLY A 25 11.22 -4.34 5.16
C GLY A 25 12.36 -3.99 4.20
N LEU A 26 12.03 -3.53 2.99
CA LEU A 26 13.00 -3.12 1.99
C LEU A 26 13.87 -1.94 2.47
N CYS A 27 13.28 -0.96 3.15
CA CYS A 27 14.00 0.15 3.76
C CYS A 27 15.02 -0.34 4.79
N ILE A 28 14.62 -1.25 5.69
CA ILE A 28 15.50 -1.82 6.71
C ILE A 28 16.65 -2.58 6.06
N VAL A 29 16.37 -3.44 5.07
CA VAL A 29 17.39 -4.19 4.34
C VAL A 29 18.38 -3.27 3.64
N LEU A 30 17.90 -2.22 2.96
CA LEU A 30 18.76 -1.23 2.31
C LEU A 30 19.61 -0.45 3.32
N TRP A 31 19.06 -0.11 4.48
CA TRP A 31 19.80 0.56 5.54
C TRP A 31 20.91 -0.31 6.12
N ILE A 32 20.63 -1.59 6.38
CA ILE A 32 21.65 -2.55 6.83
C ILE A 32 22.74 -2.68 5.76
N ARG A 33 22.35 -2.83 4.49
CA ARG A 33 23.29 -2.90 3.35
C ARG A 33 24.09 -1.61 3.14
N ALA A 34 23.55 -0.46 3.54
CA ALA A 34 24.27 0.81 3.52
C ALA A 34 25.41 0.85 4.56
N LYS A 35 25.31 0.09 5.65
CA LYS A 35 26.39 -0.03 6.65
C LYS A 35 27.54 -0.94 6.21
N THR A 36 27.35 -1.72 5.15
CA THR A 36 28.39 -2.63 4.62
C THR A 36 29.12 -2.08 3.39
N VAL A 37 28.72 -0.92 2.86
CA VAL A 37 29.40 -0.26 1.74
C VAL A 37 30.41 0.77 2.27
N GLY A 38 31.45 1.07 1.47
CA GLY A 38 32.47 2.06 1.84
C GLY A 38 31.88 3.47 2.05
N GLU A 39 32.58 4.32 2.79
CA GLU A 39 32.09 5.65 3.20
C GLU A 39 31.64 6.53 2.02
N ASP A 40 32.34 6.48 0.88
CA ASP A 40 31.98 7.25 -0.33
C ASP A 40 30.60 6.83 -0.90
N GLU A 41 30.25 5.55 -0.80
CA GLU A 41 29.01 4.99 -1.35
C GLU A 41 27.89 4.94 -0.31
N ARG A 42 28.24 4.94 0.98
CA ARG A 42 27.32 4.86 2.10
C ARG A 42 26.29 5.98 2.10
N GLY A 43 26.71 7.22 1.85
CA GLY A 43 25.79 8.36 1.79
C GLY A 43 24.73 8.22 0.69
N ASN A 44 25.09 7.66 -0.46
CA ASN A 44 24.14 7.39 -1.55
C ASN A 44 23.18 6.23 -1.18
N ALA A 45 23.69 5.19 -0.54
CA ALA A 45 22.87 4.06 -0.08
C ALA A 45 21.86 4.50 1.01
N GLU A 46 22.28 5.31 1.97
CA GLU A 46 21.41 5.86 3.02
C GLU A 46 20.30 6.75 2.43
N ARG A 47 20.60 7.60 1.44
CA ARG A 47 19.58 8.39 0.72
C ARG A 47 18.53 7.51 0.04
N ARG A 48 18.96 6.43 -0.63
CA ARG A 48 18.03 5.47 -1.28
C ARG A 48 17.14 4.77 -0.25
N ALA A 49 17.70 4.36 0.88
CA ALA A 49 16.92 3.74 1.96
C ALA A 49 15.85 4.69 2.50
N ILE A 50 16.21 5.96 2.75
CA ILE A 50 15.25 6.99 3.18
C ILE A 50 14.11 7.11 2.17
N PHE A 51 14.39 7.25 0.87
CA PHE A 51 13.33 7.37 -0.14
C PHE A 51 12.37 6.18 -0.13
N VAL A 52 12.88 4.96 0.03
CA VAL A 52 12.03 3.75 0.15
C VAL A 52 11.17 3.80 1.42
N GLY A 53 11.73 4.28 2.53
CA GLY A 53 11.03 4.47 3.81
C GLY A 53 9.90 5.50 3.80
N LEU A 54 9.77 6.34 2.76
CA LEU A 54 8.64 7.27 2.60
C LEU A 54 7.40 6.64 1.95
N TRP A 55 7.54 5.51 1.26
CA TRP A 55 6.42 4.84 0.57
C TRP A 55 5.40 4.13 1.48
N PRO A 56 5.75 3.57 2.66
CA PRO A 56 4.80 2.91 3.56
C PRO A 56 3.54 3.73 3.87
N PRO A 57 3.63 4.97 4.39
CA PRO A 57 2.42 5.75 4.69
C PRO A 57 1.58 6.02 3.44
N MET A 58 2.20 6.21 2.27
CA MET A 58 1.46 6.40 1.03
C MET A 58 0.68 5.15 0.61
N PHE A 59 1.33 3.98 0.61
CA PHE A 59 0.63 2.74 0.27
C PHE A 59 -0.48 2.41 1.25
N TRP A 60 -0.25 2.67 2.54
CA TRP A 60 -1.26 2.47 3.57
C TRP A 60 -2.49 3.35 3.38
N LEU A 61 -2.28 4.66 3.15
CA LEU A 61 -3.38 5.61 2.95
C LEU A 61 -4.17 5.32 1.68
N ILE A 62 -3.49 4.97 0.58
CA ILE A 62 -4.19 4.53 -0.65
C ILE A 62 -4.99 3.26 -0.34
N GLY A 63 -4.41 2.30 0.40
CA GLY A 63 -5.09 1.09 0.87
C GLY A 63 -6.38 1.38 1.63
N ASP A 64 -6.35 2.35 2.55
CA ASP A 64 -7.55 2.79 3.28
C ASP A 64 -8.62 3.38 2.37
N THR A 65 -8.24 4.17 1.36
CA THR A 65 -9.22 4.71 0.40
C THR A 65 -9.85 3.60 -0.44
N VAL A 66 -9.08 2.58 -0.83
CA VAL A 66 -9.56 1.42 -1.59
C VAL A 66 -10.49 0.56 -0.73
N ARG A 67 -10.09 0.24 0.51
CA ARG A 67 -10.92 -0.57 1.44
C ARG A 67 -12.28 0.06 1.68
N ARG A 68 -12.33 1.37 1.91
CA ARG A 68 -13.60 2.12 2.07
C ARG A 68 -14.49 2.02 0.83
N ARG A 69 -13.93 1.94 -0.38
CA ARG A 69 -14.69 1.74 -1.62
C ARG A 69 -15.20 0.32 -1.75
N GLU A 70 -14.38 -0.67 -1.42
CA GLU A 70 -14.75 -2.09 -1.40
C GLU A 70 -15.93 -2.35 -0.44
N GLU A 71 -15.85 -1.84 0.80
CA GLU A 71 -16.90 -1.95 1.82
C GLU A 71 -18.22 -1.31 1.37
N ARG A 72 -18.18 -0.12 0.77
CA ARG A 72 -19.36 0.55 0.21
C ARG A 72 -20.01 -0.26 -0.92
N ARG A 73 -19.23 -1.02 -1.70
CA ARG A 73 -19.75 -1.84 -2.79
C ARG A 73 -20.38 -3.16 -2.30
N ALA A 74 -19.91 -3.69 -1.17
CA ALA A 74 -20.45 -4.90 -0.57
C ALA A 74 -21.84 -4.67 0.06
N ARG A 75 -22.00 -3.58 0.84
CA ARG A 75 -23.23 -3.24 1.58
C ARG A 75 -24.56 -3.34 0.80
N PRO A 76 -24.69 -2.81 -0.44
CA PRO A 76 -25.94 -2.88 -1.19
C PRO A 76 -26.31 -4.30 -1.64
N ARG A 77 -25.30 -5.14 -1.91
CA ARG A 77 -25.53 -6.52 -2.41
C ARG A 77 -26.00 -7.44 -1.28
N ASP A 78 -25.46 -7.25 -0.09
CA ASP A 78 -25.78 -8.11 1.06
C ASP A 78 -27.18 -7.82 1.60
N LEU A 79 -27.60 -6.54 1.63
CA LEU A 79 -28.96 -6.16 2.03
C LEU A 79 -30.01 -6.72 1.06
N VAL A 80 -29.80 -6.59 -0.25
CA VAL A 80 -30.72 -7.13 -1.27
C VAL A 80 -30.78 -8.66 -1.22
N ARG A 81 -29.66 -9.35 -0.94
CA ARG A 81 -29.66 -10.80 -0.74
C ARG A 81 -30.39 -11.21 0.55
N ALA A 82 -30.20 -10.47 1.64
CA ALA A 82 -30.84 -10.74 2.92
C ALA A 82 -32.37 -10.57 2.83
N LEU A 83 -32.84 -9.54 2.15
CA LEU A 83 -34.29 -9.31 1.92
C LEU A 83 -34.93 -10.36 1.01
N ARG A 84 -34.17 -10.93 0.05
CA ARG A 84 -34.66 -11.98 -0.85
C ARG A 84 -34.79 -13.36 -0.21
N LYS A 85 -34.07 -13.59 0.90
CA LYS A 85 -34.09 -14.87 1.63
C LYS A 85 -35.16 -14.92 2.73
N ARG A 86 -35.89 -13.82 2.95
CA ARG A 86 -37.10 -13.78 3.79
C ARG A 86 -38.34 -13.91 2.92
#